data_AF-A0A6N8W8C7-F1
#
_entry.id   AF-A0A6N8W8C7-F1
#
_cell.length_a   1.000
_cell.length_b   1.000
_cell.length_c   1.000
_cell.angle_alpha   90.00
_cell.angle_beta   90.00
_cell.angle_gamma   90.00
#
_symmetry.space_group_name_H-M   'P 1'
#
loop_
_entity.id
_entity.type
_entity.pdbx_description
1 polymer ?
#
loop_
_entity_poly.entity_id
_entity_poly.type
_entity_poly.pdbx_seq_one_letter_code
_entity_poly.pdbx_strand_id
1 'polypeptide(L)'
;MRSSWSCAPGRRAVVSTGLTDWFAAIGERAMTGLTGSLVRRPWALALVVGALLVGLLIASGVEASDPPPAPTDLSATVATSGIELSWSAPTLDPGEDAPTGYDVEMRKTSAAGDSEWETIAEDVSDTEYTSTELLMTEQTYEFRVSAVYSEDSSSDPSDSVSITAPGVSKPGSLTKTRTTSGIDLAWTAPTLSWTGLALTLSGYVIERDSWYTVSHPELGQDYTSEELDTPASDATSYTDTSTVNTRTYGYSIYAVYGYVRSNDQDGDFVFLQGVGTE
;
A
#
# COMPACT_ATOMS: atom_id res chain seq x y z
N MET A 1 -34.53 32.89 43.85
CA MET A 1 -35.71 32.13 43.39
C MET A 1 -35.24 31.12 42.36
N ARG A 2 -35.54 29.84 42.58
CA ARG A 2 -35.27 28.74 41.64
C ARG A 2 -36.17 28.89 40.41
N SER A 3 -35.62 28.54 39.24
CA SER A 3 -36.32 27.69 38.27
C SER A 3 -35.34 27.17 37.24
N SER A 4 -35.11 25.86 37.30
CA SER A 4 -34.43 25.01 36.33
C SER A 4 -35.31 24.76 35.11
N TRP A 5 -34.74 24.64 33.91
CA TRP A 5 -35.14 23.67 32.88
C TRP A 5 -33.91 23.27 32.03
N SER A 6 -33.74 21.98 31.87
CA SER A 6 -32.73 21.25 31.06
C SER A 6 -33.21 21.05 29.62
N CYS A 7 -32.30 21.02 28.63
CA CYS A 7 -32.07 19.85 27.73
C CYS A 7 -31.00 20.13 26.65
N ALA A 8 -30.13 19.12 26.49
CA ALA A 8 -29.40 18.60 25.33
C ALA A 8 -28.48 19.48 24.42
N PRO A 9 -27.23 19.04 24.19
CA PRO A 9 -26.39 19.49 23.08
C PRO A 9 -26.62 18.68 21.78
N GLY A 10 -26.46 19.36 20.64
CA GLY A 10 -25.57 18.87 19.58
C GLY A 10 -26.07 17.82 18.59
N ARG A 11 -26.95 18.25 17.67
CA ARG A 11 -27.03 17.89 16.23
C ARG A 11 -26.32 16.60 15.77
N ARG A 12 -27.10 15.56 15.44
CA ARG A 12 -26.77 14.64 14.33
C ARG A 12 -27.32 15.25 13.04
N ALA A 13 -26.48 15.38 12.03
CA ALA A 13 -26.89 15.75 10.69
C ALA A 13 -27.79 14.62 10.13
N VAL A 14 -29.05 14.93 9.89
CA VAL A 14 -29.94 14.06 9.11
C VAL A 14 -29.62 14.32 7.65
N VAL A 15 -28.94 13.38 7.02
CA VAL A 15 -28.69 13.36 5.59
C VAL A 15 -30.00 12.97 4.88
N SER A 16 -30.47 13.88 4.03
CA SER A 16 -31.42 13.71 2.94
C SER A 16 -32.73 12.92 3.18
N THR A 17 -33.76 13.59 3.72
CA THR A 17 -35.17 13.25 3.42
C THR A 17 -35.73 14.06 2.24
N GLY A 18 -34.90 14.87 1.57
CA GLY A 18 -35.35 15.83 0.57
C GLY A 18 -35.77 15.25 -0.79
N LEU A 19 -35.43 14.00 -1.10
CA LEU A 19 -35.78 13.38 -2.39
C LEU A 19 -37.12 12.63 -2.35
N THR A 20 -37.53 12.05 -1.21
CA THR A 20 -38.85 11.42 -1.08
C THR A 20 -39.99 12.42 -0.97
N ASP A 21 -39.77 13.57 -0.32
CA ASP A 21 -40.78 14.64 -0.18
C ASP A 21 -41.10 15.35 -1.51
N TRP A 22 -40.16 15.34 -2.46
CA TRP A 22 -40.39 15.92 -3.79
C TRP A 22 -41.31 15.02 -4.66
N PHE A 23 -41.19 13.70 -4.55
CA PHE A 23 -42.01 12.75 -5.30
C PHE A 23 -43.43 12.58 -4.74
N ALA A 24 -43.62 12.66 -3.41
CA ALA A 24 -44.96 12.66 -2.79
C ALA A 24 -45.79 13.89 -3.23
N ALA A 25 -45.15 15.05 -3.36
CA ALA A 25 -45.82 16.28 -3.79
C ALA A 25 -46.26 16.27 -5.27
N ILE A 26 -45.61 15.48 -6.14
CA ILE A 26 -46.00 15.32 -7.55
C ILE A 26 -47.16 14.31 -7.68
N GLY A 27 -47.19 13.26 -6.85
CA GLY A 27 -48.26 12.27 -6.84
C GLY A 27 -49.60 12.81 -6.35
N GLU A 28 -49.62 13.57 -5.26
CA GLU A 28 -50.89 14.07 -4.67
C GLU A 28 -51.52 15.22 -5.47
N ARG A 29 -50.73 16.06 -6.14
CA ARG A 29 -51.26 17.14 -6.99
C ARG A 29 -51.77 16.65 -8.35
N ALA A 30 -51.44 15.43 -8.77
CA ALA A 30 -51.96 14.82 -10.00
C ALA A 30 -53.39 14.26 -9.82
N MET A 31 -53.78 13.86 -8.61
CA MET A 31 -55.05 13.15 -8.37
C MET A 31 -56.25 14.05 -8.02
N THR A 32 -56.05 15.30 -7.58
CA THR A 32 -57.16 16.18 -7.20
C THR A 32 -57.80 16.94 -8.37
N GLY A 33 -57.18 16.94 -9.55
CA GLY A 33 -57.69 17.63 -10.75
C GLY A 33 -58.42 16.75 -11.78
N LEU A 34 -58.65 15.46 -11.49
CA LEU A 34 -59.09 14.46 -12.48
C LEU A 34 -60.54 14.00 -12.33
N THR A 35 -61.46 14.84 -11.85
CA THR A 35 -62.90 14.61 -12.08
C THR A 35 -63.34 15.37 -13.33
N GLY A 36 -63.31 14.69 -14.47
CA GLY A 36 -64.15 15.05 -15.62
C GLY A 36 -63.45 15.57 -16.86
N SER A 37 -62.44 14.89 -17.42
CA SER A 37 -62.09 15.01 -18.85
C SER A 37 -61.00 14.00 -19.26
N LEU A 38 -61.28 12.69 -19.23
CA LEU A 38 -60.35 11.69 -19.76
C LEU A 38 -61.09 10.63 -20.57
N VAL A 39 -61.58 11.02 -21.75
CA VAL A 39 -61.88 10.06 -22.84
C VAL A 39 -61.32 10.52 -24.20
N ARG A 40 -60.71 11.71 -24.32
CA ARG A 40 -60.41 12.29 -25.67
C ARG A 40 -58.94 12.55 -26.01
N ARG A 41 -57.97 12.12 -25.19
CA ARG A 41 -56.55 12.42 -25.45
C ARG A 41 -55.68 11.17 -25.24
N PRO A 42 -55.45 10.35 -26.28
CA PRO A 42 -54.67 9.10 -26.15
C PRO A 42 -53.23 9.33 -25.67
N TRP A 43 -52.68 10.53 -25.89
CA TRP A 43 -51.37 10.92 -25.37
C TRP A 43 -51.34 11.11 -23.85
N ALA A 44 -52.47 11.41 -23.20
CA ALA A 44 -52.52 11.56 -21.74
C ALA A 44 -52.39 10.21 -21.01
N LEU A 45 -52.94 9.14 -21.59
CA LEU A 45 -52.77 7.77 -21.08
C LEU A 45 -51.32 7.31 -21.25
N ALA A 46 -50.68 7.63 -22.38
CA ALA A 46 -49.28 7.31 -22.64
C ALA A 46 -48.32 8.03 -21.67
N LEU A 47 -48.66 9.26 -21.26
CA LEU A 47 -47.86 10.05 -20.31
C LEU A 47 -47.98 9.51 -18.88
N VAL A 48 -49.18 9.06 -18.49
CA VAL A 48 -49.41 8.41 -17.18
C VAL A 48 -48.75 7.02 -17.11
N VAL A 49 -48.87 6.21 -18.16
CA VAL A 49 -48.21 4.89 -18.25
C VAL A 49 -46.70 5.03 -18.32
N GLY A 50 -46.20 6.04 -19.06
CA GLY A 50 -44.77 6.38 -19.11
C GLY A 50 -44.22 6.84 -17.76
N ALA A 51 -44.95 7.68 -17.02
CA ALA A 51 -44.55 8.11 -15.67
C ALA A 51 -44.59 6.95 -14.66
N LEU A 52 -45.54 6.02 -14.78
CA LEU A 52 -45.61 4.81 -13.96
C LEU A 52 -44.47 3.83 -14.28
N LEU A 53 -44.11 3.66 -15.56
CA LEU A 53 -42.97 2.83 -15.97
C LEU A 53 -41.63 3.45 -15.56
N VAL A 54 -41.47 4.77 -15.66
CA VAL A 54 -40.28 5.48 -15.17
C VAL A 54 -40.21 5.42 -13.65
N GLY A 55 -41.34 5.58 -12.95
CA GLY A 55 -41.41 5.39 -11.50
C GLY A 55 -41.07 3.96 -11.06
N LEU A 56 -41.50 2.94 -11.83
CA LEU A 56 -41.17 1.54 -11.58
C LEU A 56 -39.69 1.22 -11.88
N LEU A 57 -39.08 1.87 -12.88
CA LEU A 57 -37.65 1.73 -13.16
C LEU A 57 -36.79 2.35 -12.05
N ILE A 58 -37.20 3.47 -11.47
CA ILE A 58 -36.45 4.19 -10.41
C ILE A 58 -36.73 3.60 -9.01
N ALA A 59 -37.80 2.81 -8.84
CA ALA A 59 -38.09 2.07 -7.62
C ALA A 59 -37.20 0.82 -7.41
N SER A 60 -36.30 0.53 -8.35
CA SER A 60 -35.18 -0.39 -8.13
C SER A 60 -34.15 0.31 -7.24
N GLY A 61 -34.50 0.50 -5.97
CA GLY A 61 -33.57 1.01 -4.98
C GLY A 61 -32.36 0.09 -4.97
N VAL A 62 -31.19 0.62 -5.35
CA VAL A 62 -29.94 0.03 -4.89
C VAL A 62 -29.90 0.36 -3.40
N GLU A 63 -30.40 -0.55 -2.57
CA GLU A 63 -29.96 -0.54 -1.18
C GLU A 63 -28.45 -0.75 -1.26
N ALA A 64 -27.69 0.24 -0.78
CA ALA A 64 -26.26 0.06 -0.62
C ALA A 64 -26.11 -1.10 0.37
N SER A 65 -25.73 -2.28 -0.14
CA SER A 65 -25.33 -3.39 0.70
C SER A 65 -24.23 -2.89 1.61
N ASP A 66 -24.34 -3.17 2.91
CA ASP A 66 -23.20 -2.94 3.82
C ASP A 66 -21.96 -3.65 3.25
N PRO A 67 -20.77 -3.05 3.40
CA PRO A 67 -19.53 -3.69 2.93
C PRO A 67 -19.37 -5.06 3.60
N PRO A 68 -18.76 -6.05 2.90
CA PRO A 68 -18.53 -7.36 3.48
C PRO A 68 -17.77 -7.28 4.82
N PRO A 69 -18.01 -8.21 5.77
CA PRO A 69 -17.33 -8.22 7.06
C PRO A 69 -15.79 -8.29 6.94
N ALA A 70 -15.09 -7.48 7.73
CA ALA A 70 -13.63 -7.40 7.72
C ALA A 70 -12.95 -8.33 8.76
N PRO A 71 -11.67 -8.72 8.56
CA PRO A 71 -10.88 -9.41 9.57
C PRO A 71 -10.66 -8.55 10.84
N THR A 72 -10.43 -9.20 11.97
CA THR A 72 -10.16 -8.53 13.26
C THR A 72 -8.90 -9.07 13.95
N ASP A 73 -8.50 -8.45 15.06
CA ASP A 73 -7.41 -8.92 15.93
C ASP A 73 -6.06 -9.15 15.20
N LEU A 74 -5.78 -8.32 14.18
CA LEU A 74 -4.51 -8.39 13.46
C LEU A 74 -3.35 -8.12 14.44
N SER A 75 -2.40 -9.04 14.46
CA SER A 75 -1.19 -8.96 15.26
C SER A 75 0.03 -9.23 14.39
N ALA A 76 1.17 -8.64 14.78
CA ALA A 76 2.45 -8.80 14.10
C ALA A 76 3.56 -9.11 15.11
N THR A 77 4.41 -10.08 14.79
CA THR A 77 5.57 -10.46 15.61
C THR A 77 6.81 -10.63 14.74
N VAL A 78 7.96 -10.16 15.25
CA VAL A 78 9.26 -10.35 14.60
C VAL A 78 9.75 -11.79 14.84
N ALA A 79 10.01 -12.53 13.78
CA ALA A 79 10.56 -13.89 13.83
C ALA A 79 11.87 -13.99 13.03
N THR A 80 12.58 -15.13 13.10
CA THR A 80 13.80 -15.33 12.29
C THR A 80 13.53 -15.51 10.80
N SER A 81 12.31 -15.91 10.45
CA SER A 81 11.84 -16.16 9.08
C SER A 81 11.24 -14.91 8.41
N GLY A 82 10.86 -13.89 9.17
CA GLY A 82 10.10 -12.76 8.64
C GLY A 82 9.31 -12.03 9.73
N ILE A 83 8.29 -11.28 9.30
CA ILE A 83 7.24 -10.75 10.17
C ILE A 83 6.07 -11.72 10.12
N GLU A 84 5.79 -12.38 11.24
CA GLU A 84 4.64 -13.27 11.40
C GLU A 84 3.40 -12.43 11.72
N LEU A 85 2.39 -12.52 10.85
CA LEU A 85 1.09 -11.90 11.00
C LEU A 85 0.05 -12.96 11.34
N SER A 86 -0.89 -12.62 12.22
CA SER A 86 -2.05 -13.46 12.54
C SER A 86 -3.28 -12.58 12.73
N TRP A 87 -4.45 -13.06 12.30
CA TRP A 87 -5.72 -12.36 12.47
C TRP A 87 -6.86 -13.33 12.78
N SER A 88 -8.01 -12.78 13.15
CA SER A 88 -9.27 -13.49 13.28
C SER A 88 -10.08 -13.34 11.99
N ALA A 89 -10.66 -14.46 11.51
CA ALA A 89 -11.63 -14.41 10.42
C ALA A 89 -12.85 -13.52 10.79
N PRO A 90 -13.51 -12.90 9.80
CA PRO A 90 -14.69 -12.09 10.06
C PRO A 90 -15.81 -12.88 10.76
N THR A 91 -16.55 -12.22 11.63
CA THR A 91 -17.77 -12.82 12.23
C THR A 91 -18.90 -12.72 11.21
N LEU A 92 -19.50 -13.85 10.86
CA LEU A 92 -20.53 -13.96 9.83
C LEU A 92 -21.91 -14.19 10.46
N ASP A 93 -22.92 -13.53 9.92
CA ASP A 93 -24.32 -13.81 10.26
C ASP A 93 -24.80 -15.12 9.61
N PRO A 94 -25.86 -15.76 10.15
CA PRO A 94 -26.36 -17.00 9.59
C PRO A 94 -26.79 -16.86 8.12
N GLY A 95 -26.08 -17.53 7.22
CA GLY A 95 -26.35 -17.55 5.79
C GLY A 95 -25.43 -16.68 4.94
N GLU A 96 -24.49 -15.97 5.56
CA GLU A 96 -23.39 -15.30 4.85
C GLU A 96 -22.31 -16.32 4.44
N ASP A 97 -21.74 -16.10 3.26
CA ASP A 97 -20.62 -16.89 2.77
C ASP A 97 -19.33 -16.52 3.50
N ALA A 98 -18.46 -17.50 3.71
CA ALA A 98 -17.13 -17.25 4.26
C ALA A 98 -16.20 -16.66 3.18
N PRO A 99 -15.19 -15.86 3.58
CA PRO A 99 -14.19 -15.40 2.63
C PRO A 99 -13.45 -16.56 1.97
N THR A 100 -13.12 -16.40 0.69
CA THR A 100 -12.32 -17.33 -0.10
C THR A 100 -10.83 -17.19 0.15
N GLY A 101 -10.39 -16.04 0.67
CA GLY A 101 -9.00 -15.76 1.02
C GLY A 101 -8.83 -14.40 1.69
N TYR A 102 -7.59 -13.98 1.86
CA TYR A 102 -7.22 -12.70 2.47
C TYR A 102 -6.09 -12.03 1.70
N ASP A 103 -6.21 -10.72 1.51
CA ASP A 103 -5.15 -9.89 0.94
C ASP A 103 -4.41 -9.16 2.06
N VAL A 104 -3.09 -9.22 2.03
CA VAL A 104 -2.22 -8.58 3.03
C VAL A 104 -1.54 -7.38 2.38
N GLU A 105 -1.72 -6.23 2.98
CA GLU A 105 -1.10 -4.99 2.54
C GLU A 105 -0.11 -4.48 3.59
N MET A 106 0.97 -3.88 3.11
CA MET A 106 2.03 -3.29 3.91
C MET A 106 2.31 -1.86 3.45
N ARG A 107 2.73 -1.01 4.38
CA ARG A 107 3.37 0.26 4.04
C ARG A 107 4.48 0.61 5.01
N LYS A 108 5.45 1.39 4.56
CA LYS A 108 6.49 1.99 5.41
C LYS A 108 5.90 3.19 6.15
N THR A 109 6.02 3.27 7.46
CA THR A 109 5.63 4.50 8.18
C THR A 109 6.65 5.61 7.88
N SER A 110 6.22 6.67 7.19
CA SER A 110 7.04 7.86 6.94
C SER A 110 6.71 8.95 7.95
N ALA A 111 7.64 9.89 8.18
CA ALA A 111 7.38 11.05 9.06
C ALA A 111 6.23 11.95 8.58
N ALA A 112 5.90 11.89 7.28
CA ALA A 112 4.79 12.62 6.67
C ALA A 112 3.46 11.84 6.71
N GLY A 113 3.50 10.51 6.92
CA GLY A 113 2.32 9.63 6.91
C GLY A 113 1.79 9.28 5.51
N ASP A 114 2.43 9.78 4.45
CA ASP A 114 1.95 9.73 3.06
C ASP A 114 2.43 8.51 2.27
N SER A 115 2.66 7.36 2.91
CA SER A 115 3.00 6.12 2.19
C SER A 115 1.75 5.41 1.69
N GLU A 116 1.80 5.01 0.42
CA GLU A 116 0.80 4.16 -0.20
C GLU A 116 0.90 2.73 0.35
N TRP A 117 -0.25 2.05 0.38
CA TRP A 117 -0.33 0.63 0.72
C TRP A 117 0.08 -0.20 -0.50
N GLU A 118 0.87 -1.24 -0.25
CA GLU A 118 1.34 -2.20 -1.23
C GLU A 118 0.81 -3.58 -0.85
N THR A 119 0.16 -4.26 -1.78
CA THR A 119 -0.26 -5.66 -1.59
C THR A 119 0.96 -6.57 -1.66
N ILE A 120 1.25 -7.28 -0.58
CA ILE A 120 2.40 -8.19 -0.45
C ILE A 120 2.01 -9.66 -0.48
N ALA A 121 0.71 -9.95 -0.34
CA ALA A 121 0.15 -11.27 -0.58
C ALA A 121 -1.33 -11.14 -0.97
N GLU A 122 -1.75 -11.97 -1.91
CA GLU A 122 -3.13 -12.08 -2.39
C GLU A 122 -3.65 -13.49 -2.11
N ASP A 123 -4.95 -13.62 -1.90
CA ASP A 123 -5.66 -14.90 -1.76
C ASP A 123 -5.06 -15.86 -0.71
N VAL A 124 -4.54 -15.33 0.40
CA VAL A 124 -4.05 -16.16 1.52
C VAL A 124 -5.21 -16.96 2.09
N SER A 125 -5.10 -18.29 2.11
CA SER A 125 -6.20 -19.18 2.56
C SER A 125 -6.32 -19.30 4.07
N ASP A 126 -5.21 -19.13 4.80
CA ASP A 126 -5.14 -19.23 6.25
C ASP A 126 -5.30 -17.85 6.91
N THR A 127 -5.50 -17.83 8.24
CA THR A 127 -5.56 -16.59 9.02
C THR A 127 -4.19 -16.16 9.60
N GLU A 128 -3.12 -16.61 8.94
CA GLU A 128 -1.73 -16.38 9.30
C GLU A 128 -0.90 -16.16 8.03
N TYR A 129 0.09 -15.28 8.08
CA TYR A 129 1.01 -15.02 6.98
C TYR A 129 2.38 -14.59 7.49
N THR A 130 3.46 -15.09 6.90
CA THR A 130 4.83 -14.62 7.20
C THR A 130 5.32 -13.74 6.07
N SER A 131 5.44 -12.44 6.31
CA SER A 131 6.06 -11.52 5.35
C SER A 131 7.56 -11.73 5.32
N THR A 132 8.09 -12.02 4.12
CA THR A 132 9.52 -12.16 3.84
C THR A 132 10.06 -10.99 3.00
N GLU A 133 9.28 -9.91 2.89
CA GLU A 133 9.68 -8.69 2.19
C GLU A 133 10.98 -8.14 2.76
N LEU A 134 11.83 -7.56 1.89
CA LEU A 134 13.11 -7.03 2.32
C LEU A 134 12.93 -5.69 3.06
N LEU A 135 13.00 -5.75 4.39
CA LEU A 135 12.75 -4.61 5.27
C LEU A 135 14.02 -3.78 5.51
N MET A 136 13.89 -2.45 5.59
CA MET A 136 14.96 -1.58 6.06
C MET A 136 15.09 -1.70 7.58
N THR A 137 16.32 -1.84 8.06
CA THR A 137 16.65 -1.86 9.49
C THR A 137 16.02 -0.69 10.24
N GLU A 138 15.47 -0.96 11.42
CA GLU A 138 14.85 0.04 12.31
C GLU A 138 13.69 0.86 11.69
N GLN A 139 13.26 0.54 10.47
CA GLN A 139 12.09 1.14 9.84
C GLN A 139 10.82 0.49 10.41
N THR A 140 9.84 1.33 10.75
CA THR A 140 8.51 0.88 11.14
C THR A 140 7.65 0.64 9.90
N TYR A 141 6.96 -0.49 9.90
CA TYR A 141 6.01 -0.90 8.87
C TYR A 141 4.63 -1.04 9.50
N GLU A 142 3.61 -0.72 8.73
CA GLU A 142 2.21 -0.96 9.05
C GLU A 142 1.66 -2.05 8.15
N PHE A 143 0.86 -2.94 8.72
CA PHE A 143 0.16 -4.01 8.02
C PHE A 143 -1.34 -3.87 8.23
N ARG A 144 -2.11 -4.24 7.22
CA ARG A 144 -3.56 -4.43 7.29
C ARG A 144 -3.96 -5.63 6.43
N VAL A 145 -5.11 -6.21 6.72
CA VAL A 145 -5.61 -7.39 6.01
C VAL A 145 -7.05 -7.18 5.58
N SER A 146 -7.37 -7.51 4.34
CA SER A 146 -8.73 -7.49 3.80
C SER A 146 -9.20 -8.91 3.50
N ALA A 147 -10.49 -9.20 3.71
CA ALA A 147 -11.07 -10.48 3.36
C ALA A 147 -11.58 -10.46 1.91
N VAL A 148 -11.25 -11.48 1.13
CA VAL A 148 -11.71 -11.67 -0.26
C VAL A 148 -12.88 -12.64 -0.23
N TYR A 149 -14.02 -12.26 -0.84
CA TYR A 149 -15.24 -13.08 -0.91
C TYR A 149 -15.53 -13.58 -2.33
N SER A 150 -15.09 -12.83 -3.35
CA SER A 150 -15.10 -13.21 -4.75
C SER A 150 -14.13 -12.31 -5.54
N GLU A 151 -13.90 -12.60 -6.83
CA GLU A 151 -12.99 -11.81 -7.69
C GLU A 151 -13.31 -10.30 -7.71
N ASP A 152 -14.57 -9.93 -7.48
CA ASP A 152 -15.04 -8.53 -7.51
C ASP A 152 -15.54 -8.03 -6.13
N SER A 153 -15.28 -8.77 -5.04
CA SER A 153 -15.81 -8.45 -3.71
C SER A 153 -14.80 -8.73 -2.61
N SER A 154 -14.38 -7.65 -1.93
CA SER A 154 -13.56 -7.69 -0.73
C SER A 154 -14.15 -6.81 0.37
N SER A 155 -13.80 -7.11 1.62
CA SER A 155 -14.16 -6.28 2.77
C SER A 155 -13.39 -4.96 2.78
N ASP A 156 -13.78 -4.04 3.67
CA ASP A 156 -12.84 -3.04 4.18
C ASP A 156 -11.64 -3.73 4.86
N PRO A 157 -10.46 -3.09 4.92
CA PRO A 157 -9.32 -3.64 5.64
C PRO A 157 -9.54 -3.64 7.16
N SER A 158 -8.84 -4.53 7.86
CA SER A 158 -8.74 -4.53 9.31
C SER A 158 -8.14 -3.24 9.87
N ASP A 159 -8.25 -3.03 11.18
CA ASP A 159 -7.37 -2.10 11.88
C ASP A 159 -5.90 -2.46 11.59
N SER A 160 -5.05 -1.45 11.41
CA SER A 160 -3.64 -1.67 11.10
C SER A 160 -2.83 -1.98 12.35
N VAL A 161 -1.76 -2.77 12.17
CA VAL A 161 -0.76 -3.05 13.21
C VAL A 161 0.60 -2.52 12.75
N SER A 162 1.33 -1.88 13.67
CA SER A 162 2.69 -1.38 13.40
C SER A 162 3.75 -2.25 14.04
N ILE A 163 4.85 -2.49 13.33
CA ILE A 163 6.01 -3.20 13.85
C ILE A 163 7.31 -2.60 13.29
N THR A 164 8.34 -2.52 14.14
CA THR A 164 9.65 -2.00 13.75
C THR A 164 10.57 -3.16 13.40
N ALA A 165 11.19 -3.09 12.20
CA ALA A 165 12.14 -4.09 11.76
C ALA A 165 13.37 -4.15 12.69
N PRO A 166 14.00 -5.33 12.87
CA PRO A 166 15.20 -5.49 13.66
C PRO A 166 16.33 -4.53 13.28
N GLY A 167 17.09 -4.09 14.28
CA GLY A 167 18.36 -3.42 14.07
C GLY A 167 19.43 -4.41 13.61
N VAL A 168 20.06 -4.16 12.45
CA VAL A 168 21.16 -4.98 11.91
C VAL A 168 22.38 -4.15 11.52
N SER A 169 23.56 -4.76 11.64
CA SER A 169 24.83 -4.07 11.42
C SER A 169 25.09 -3.84 9.93
N LYS A 170 25.34 -2.59 9.56
CA LYS A 170 25.77 -2.21 8.21
C LYS A 170 27.21 -2.67 7.90
N PRO A 171 27.64 -2.73 6.62
CA PRO A 171 29.04 -3.00 6.28
C PRO A 171 30.00 -1.98 6.93
N GLY A 172 31.31 -2.15 6.77
CA GLY A 172 32.29 -1.12 7.18
C GLY A 172 32.82 -0.34 5.99
N SER A 173 33.99 0.27 6.14
CA SER A 173 34.59 1.20 5.16
C SER A 173 34.49 0.71 3.71
N LEU A 174 33.90 1.54 2.84
CA LEU A 174 33.79 1.30 1.40
C LEU A 174 34.87 2.09 0.64
N THR A 175 35.67 1.38 -0.16
CA THR A 175 36.66 1.97 -1.09
C THR A 175 36.20 1.75 -2.52
N LYS A 176 36.32 2.77 -3.36
CA LYS A 176 35.91 2.79 -4.77
C LYS A 176 37.15 3.11 -5.61
N THR A 177 37.57 2.21 -6.49
CA THR A 177 38.79 2.35 -7.29
C THR A 177 38.48 2.17 -8.76
N ARG A 178 38.74 3.19 -9.58
CA ARG A 178 38.64 3.04 -11.03
C ARG A 178 39.77 2.16 -11.55
N THR A 179 39.42 1.19 -12.38
CA THR A 179 40.37 0.30 -13.06
C THR A 179 40.29 0.46 -14.57
N THR A 180 40.97 -0.39 -15.33
CA THR A 180 40.86 -0.43 -16.79
C THR A 180 39.62 -1.18 -17.28
N SER A 181 38.96 -1.94 -16.40
CA SER A 181 37.81 -2.79 -16.73
C SER A 181 36.51 -2.33 -16.08
N GLY A 182 36.54 -1.26 -15.27
CA GLY A 182 35.36 -0.77 -14.56
C GLY A 182 35.71 -0.04 -13.27
N ILE A 183 34.89 -0.24 -12.25
CA ILE A 183 35.07 0.28 -10.89
C ILE A 183 35.10 -0.87 -9.89
N ASP A 184 36.21 -1.02 -9.18
CA ASP A 184 36.36 -1.98 -8.08
C ASP A 184 35.84 -1.35 -6.78
N LEU A 185 34.92 -2.07 -6.14
CA LEU A 185 34.39 -1.80 -4.81
C LEU A 185 35.05 -2.77 -3.83
N ALA A 186 35.50 -2.26 -2.69
CA ALA A 186 36.01 -3.08 -1.59
C ALA A 186 35.42 -2.57 -0.27
N TRP A 187 34.89 -3.48 0.55
CA TRP A 187 34.31 -3.14 1.84
C TRP A 187 34.79 -4.08 2.94
N THR A 188 34.59 -3.67 4.20
CA THR A 188 34.78 -4.58 5.33
C THR A 188 33.44 -5.19 5.76
N ALA A 189 33.46 -6.47 6.12
CA ALA A 189 32.26 -7.14 6.59
C ALA A 189 31.71 -6.47 7.86
N PRO A 190 30.37 -6.47 8.06
CA PRO A 190 29.76 -5.97 9.29
C PRO A 190 30.36 -6.61 10.53
N THR A 191 30.56 -5.82 11.58
CA THR A 191 30.85 -6.37 12.91
C THR A 191 29.52 -6.65 13.60
N LEU A 192 29.22 -7.92 13.84
CA LEU A 192 27.97 -8.34 14.46
C LEU A 192 27.84 -7.70 15.86
N SER A 193 26.95 -6.73 16.01
CA SER A 193 26.44 -6.32 17.31
C SER A 193 25.27 -7.24 17.65
N TRP A 194 25.40 -8.07 18.70
CA TRP A 194 24.37 -9.05 19.06
C TRP A 194 23.08 -8.34 19.50
N THR A 195 22.10 -8.21 18.61
CA THR A 195 20.84 -7.48 18.84
C THR A 195 19.70 -8.34 19.40
N GLY A 196 19.98 -9.52 19.95
CA GLY A 196 18.99 -10.36 20.64
C GLY A 196 18.10 -11.22 19.72
N LEU A 197 18.09 -10.95 18.41
CA LEU A 197 17.54 -11.83 17.37
C LEU A 197 18.69 -12.46 16.58
N ALA A 198 18.64 -13.78 16.38
CA ALA A 198 19.71 -14.54 15.71
C ALA A 198 19.57 -14.49 14.18
N LEU A 199 19.50 -13.30 13.58
CA LEU A 199 19.58 -13.16 12.13
C LEU A 199 21.04 -13.36 11.67
N THR A 200 21.21 -14.09 10.58
CA THR A 200 22.53 -14.37 9.99
C THR A 200 22.76 -13.53 8.75
N LEU A 201 23.97 -13.02 8.56
CA LEU A 201 24.37 -12.36 7.33
C LEU A 201 24.23 -13.34 6.16
N SER A 202 23.31 -13.03 5.25
CA SER A 202 23.00 -13.85 4.07
C SER A 202 23.77 -13.38 2.83
N GLY A 203 24.06 -12.08 2.75
CA GLY A 203 24.74 -11.49 1.60
C GLY A 203 24.79 -9.97 1.67
N TYR A 204 25.00 -9.37 0.51
CA TYR A 204 25.01 -7.93 0.31
C TYR A 204 24.08 -7.55 -0.84
N VAL A 205 23.67 -6.29 -0.87
CA VAL A 205 23.00 -5.66 -2.01
C VAL A 205 23.84 -4.44 -2.40
N ILE A 206 24.10 -4.29 -3.69
CA ILE A 206 24.83 -3.12 -4.24
C ILE A 206 23.84 -2.30 -5.06
N GLU A 207 23.55 -1.08 -4.61
CA GLU A 207 22.83 -0.08 -5.38
C GLU A 207 23.82 0.88 -6.04
N ARG A 208 23.54 1.24 -7.30
CA ARG A 208 24.30 2.20 -8.10
C ARG A 208 23.39 3.35 -8.48
N ASP A 209 23.86 4.56 -8.17
CA ASP A 209 23.32 5.79 -8.73
C ASP A 209 24.21 6.25 -9.89
N SER A 210 23.62 6.76 -10.96
CA SER A 210 24.37 7.32 -12.07
C SER A 210 23.73 8.55 -12.68
N TRP A 211 24.57 9.44 -13.20
CA TRP A 211 24.18 10.65 -13.90
C TRP A 211 25.23 11.04 -14.94
N TYR A 212 24.85 11.85 -15.92
CA TYR A 212 25.75 12.43 -16.91
C TYR A 212 26.74 13.36 -16.23
N THR A 213 28.00 13.20 -16.59
CA THR A 213 29.08 14.08 -16.11
C THR A 213 28.85 15.53 -16.56
N VAL A 214 28.25 15.70 -17.73
CA VAL A 214 27.89 16.98 -18.30
C VAL A 214 26.39 16.98 -18.52
N SER A 215 25.69 18.02 -18.09
CA SER A 215 24.23 18.12 -18.24
C SER A 215 23.85 18.11 -19.73
N HIS A 216 22.96 17.17 -20.12
CA HIS A 216 22.41 17.06 -21.47
C HIS A 216 20.91 17.45 -21.46
N PRO A 217 20.57 18.73 -21.64
CA PRO A 217 19.20 19.23 -21.48
C PRO A 217 18.18 18.62 -22.46
N GLU A 218 18.65 18.03 -23.57
CA GLU A 218 17.85 17.33 -24.57
C GLU A 218 17.46 15.89 -24.19
N LEU A 219 18.13 15.28 -23.20
CA LEU A 219 17.95 13.87 -22.83
C LEU A 219 16.97 13.65 -21.65
N GLY A 220 16.42 14.71 -21.06
CA GLY A 220 15.47 14.60 -19.95
C GLY A 220 16.14 14.22 -18.62
N GLN A 221 15.46 13.44 -17.77
CA GLN A 221 15.95 13.07 -16.43
C GLN A 221 17.34 12.44 -16.50
N ASP A 222 18.26 12.97 -15.68
CA ASP A 222 19.70 12.65 -15.68
C ASP A 222 20.06 11.57 -14.64
N TYR A 223 19.21 11.37 -13.63
CA TYR A 223 19.49 10.47 -12.52
C TYR A 223 18.89 9.08 -12.76
N THR A 224 19.69 8.04 -12.53
CA THR A 224 19.24 6.65 -12.54
C THR A 224 19.75 5.97 -11.29
N SER A 225 18.88 5.23 -10.59
CA SER A 225 19.24 4.37 -9.46
C SER A 225 18.84 2.94 -9.80
N GLU A 226 19.73 1.99 -9.58
CA GLU A 226 19.50 0.57 -9.89
C GLU A 226 20.26 -0.35 -8.93
N GLU A 227 19.75 -1.57 -8.74
CA GLU A 227 20.45 -2.64 -8.05
C GLU A 227 21.33 -3.41 -9.05
N LEU A 228 22.61 -3.62 -8.74
CA LEU A 228 23.57 -4.27 -9.64
C LEU A 228 23.72 -5.77 -9.41
N ASP A 229 23.90 -6.15 -8.14
CA ASP A 229 24.25 -7.52 -7.77
C ASP A 229 23.94 -7.77 -6.29
N THR A 230 23.84 -9.07 -5.96
CA THR A 230 23.63 -9.57 -4.61
C THR A 230 24.79 -10.48 -4.15
N PRO A 231 25.97 -9.92 -3.82
CA PRO A 231 27.12 -10.73 -3.41
C PRO A 231 26.83 -11.63 -2.21
N ALA A 232 27.47 -12.80 -2.16
CA ALA A 232 27.38 -13.72 -1.04
C ALA A 232 27.93 -13.13 0.27
N SER A 233 27.59 -13.73 1.41
CA SER A 233 27.93 -13.22 2.76
C SER A 233 29.42 -13.17 3.09
N ASP A 234 30.27 -13.88 2.35
CA ASP A 234 31.72 -13.86 2.48
C ASP A 234 32.41 -12.86 1.54
N ALA A 235 31.65 -12.19 0.66
CA ALA A 235 32.19 -11.20 -0.26
C ALA A 235 32.66 -9.93 0.46
N THR A 236 33.84 -9.45 0.08
CA THR A 236 34.41 -8.17 0.53
C THR A 236 34.80 -7.26 -0.62
N SER A 237 34.43 -7.64 -1.85
CA SER A 237 34.74 -6.87 -3.07
C SER A 237 33.79 -7.21 -4.21
N TYR A 238 33.61 -6.26 -5.12
CA TYR A 238 32.83 -6.40 -6.35
C TYR A 238 33.42 -5.49 -7.44
N THR A 239 33.36 -5.90 -8.71
CA THR A 239 33.79 -5.06 -9.83
C THR A 239 32.61 -4.75 -10.73
N ASP A 240 32.24 -3.48 -10.84
CA ASP A 240 31.25 -3.01 -11.81
C ASP A 240 31.91 -2.81 -13.18
N THR A 241 31.71 -3.76 -14.09
CA THR A 241 32.23 -3.70 -15.47
C THR A 241 31.29 -3.02 -16.46
N SER A 242 30.12 -2.55 -16.01
CA SER A 242 29.07 -1.97 -16.87
C SER A 242 29.11 -0.44 -16.96
N THR A 243 30.19 0.17 -16.44
CA THR A 243 30.37 1.63 -16.39
C THR A 243 30.74 2.23 -17.75
N VAL A 244 30.29 3.46 -18.03
CA VAL A 244 30.61 4.22 -19.25
C VAL A 244 31.24 5.58 -18.93
N ASN A 245 32.15 6.05 -19.78
CA ASN A 245 32.95 7.26 -19.56
C ASN A 245 32.16 8.57 -19.48
N THR A 246 30.96 8.62 -20.04
CA THR A 246 30.10 9.82 -20.01
C THR A 246 29.35 9.97 -18.68
N ARG A 247 29.32 8.94 -17.84
CA ARG A 247 28.58 8.93 -16.58
C ARG A 247 29.49 9.01 -15.36
N THR A 248 28.94 9.60 -14.31
CA THR A 248 29.46 9.55 -12.95
C THR A 248 28.60 8.59 -12.13
N TYR A 249 29.23 7.91 -11.17
CA TYR A 249 28.60 6.84 -10.41
C TYR A 249 28.72 7.05 -8.89
N GLY A 250 27.62 6.80 -8.18
CA GLY A 250 27.54 6.58 -6.74
C GLY A 250 27.29 5.11 -6.46
N TYR A 251 27.78 4.61 -5.33
CA TYR A 251 27.57 3.22 -4.91
C TYR A 251 27.26 3.18 -3.43
N SER A 252 26.19 2.47 -3.10
CA SER A 252 25.77 2.14 -1.74
C SER A 252 25.77 0.63 -1.58
N ILE A 253 26.30 0.16 -0.45
CA ILE A 253 26.36 -1.26 -0.12
C ILE A 253 25.62 -1.49 1.17
N TYR A 254 24.69 -2.45 1.12
CA TYR A 254 23.86 -2.88 2.22
C TYR A 254 24.22 -4.31 2.59
N ALA A 255 24.25 -4.61 3.88
CA ALA A 255 24.32 -5.99 4.35
C ALA A 255 22.89 -6.53 4.51
N VAL A 256 22.67 -7.78 4.10
CA VAL A 256 21.37 -8.45 4.18
C VAL A 256 21.41 -9.57 5.20
N TYR A 257 20.46 -9.55 6.13
CA TYR A 257 20.29 -10.51 7.21
C TYR A 257 18.91 -11.14 7.12
N GLY A 258 18.80 -12.29 6.46
CA GLY A 258 17.49 -12.88 6.14
C GLY A 258 16.63 -11.90 5.33
N TYR A 259 15.56 -11.40 5.95
CA TYR A 259 14.58 -10.47 5.36
C TYR A 259 14.84 -8.99 5.75
N VAL A 260 15.96 -8.67 6.39
CA VAL A 260 16.29 -7.29 6.79
C VAL A 260 17.56 -6.81 6.08
N ARG A 261 17.49 -5.68 5.39
CA ARG A 261 18.64 -4.94 4.88
C ARG A 261 19.09 -3.87 5.87
N SER A 262 20.40 -3.73 6.04
CA SER A 262 20.99 -2.66 6.85
C SER A 262 20.74 -1.28 6.24
N ASN A 263 21.14 -0.22 6.94
CA ASN A 263 21.40 1.07 6.30
C ASN A 263 22.60 0.94 5.37
N ASP A 264 22.74 1.88 4.44
CA ASP A 264 23.91 1.94 3.59
C ASP A 264 25.18 2.23 4.39
N GLN A 265 26.29 1.74 3.85
CA GLN A 265 27.49 2.53 3.98
C GLN A 265 27.34 3.76 3.13
N ASP A 266 27.18 4.92 3.78
CA ASP A 266 27.48 6.23 3.23
C ASP A 266 28.92 6.19 2.68
N GLY A 267 29.05 5.71 1.44
CA GLY A 267 30.26 5.84 0.67
C GLY A 267 30.23 7.25 0.13
N ASP A 268 31.11 8.11 0.63
CA ASP A 268 31.44 9.41 0.05
C ASP A 268 31.33 9.35 -1.49
N PHE A 269 30.71 10.35 -2.12
CA PHE A 269 30.53 10.37 -3.58
C PHE A 269 31.92 10.46 -4.21
N VAL A 270 32.49 9.33 -4.61
CA VAL A 270 33.75 9.28 -5.34
C VAL A 270 33.43 9.36 -6.82
N PHE A 271 33.72 10.53 -7.40
CA PHE A 271 33.51 10.81 -8.81
C PHE A 271 34.47 9.98 -9.66
N LEU A 272 34.00 8.82 -10.14
CA LEU A 272 34.73 7.99 -11.08
C LEU A 272 33.97 8.01 -12.41
N GLN A 273 34.58 8.58 -13.44
CA GLN A 273 34.05 8.40 -14.79
C GLN A 273 34.21 6.95 -15.20
N GLY A 274 33.22 6.37 -15.88
CA GLY A 274 33.31 4.99 -16.33
C GLY A 274 34.40 4.77 -17.38
N VAL A 275 34.63 3.51 -17.74
CA VAL A 275 35.67 3.15 -18.70
C VAL A 275 34.98 2.68 -19.97
N GLY A 276 34.92 3.55 -20.98
CA GLY A 276 34.41 3.22 -22.31
C GLY A 276 35.52 3.37 -23.34
N THR A 277 35.60 2.44 -24.30
CA THR A 277 36.31 2.65 -25.55
C THR A 277 35.57 3.71 -26.38
N GLU A 278 36.30 4.68 -26.94
CA GLU A 278 35.79 5.67 -27.89
C GLU A 278 35.07 5.03 -29.10
#